data_AF-A0A151HCC1-F1
#
_entry.id   AF-A0A151HCC1-F1
#
_cell.length_a   1.000
_cell.length_b   1.000
_cell.length_c   1.000
_cell.angle_alpha   90.00
_cell.angle_beta   90.00
_cell.angle_gamma   90.00
#
_symmetry.space_group_name_H-M   'P 1'
#
loop_
_entity.id
_entity.type
_entity.pdbx_description
1 polymer ?
#
loop_
_entity_poly.entity_id
_entity_poly.type
_entity_poly.pdbx_seq_one_letter_code
_entity_poly.pdbx_strand_id
1 'polypeptide(L)'
;SCGERGREDWQACELLLEPRVVCLEFVCCNGERTHWDNPGPGTCSPNTQNYMLHFCASGKREESEIPDLMPTRARIASRNVLGRQRDTEAPARASKENPEPLRRVVAVLASGQLATLDGPPCLLITDLDGTFLGNDHYLWLLKNHWNLKHLWRGSQLVYNTGRNLKDFLNVAGEKQLPRPAYAILGVGTEIYSFPDAPSPLDAAEASEFQAEAAECVGSSWPAWCPSRAHAHFDETWKSRIEGQFDRRAVEHEVKATMAGCHVNGNAFHDPYRLSVSVPLDLVHAALHMPPSTSDSETGPAVACKAQQNGRPTEATAVAYLRSLIDSHSKKICVSGGGDWRYLDILPRAGGKLNASLFVMEQLGFKKSRTIVAGDSGNDIDMFCDPDILGVCVRNAQPELLNFLQSFHGRGSATDAARAAGEAMLDELTNAQARHGRVTVDAHERDFLAPAHLRTLQPTMHVCFATHDCAGGILDGLLFFKFDKTIPDM
;
A
#
# COMPACT_ATOMS: atom_id res chain seq x y z
N SER A 1 -5.34 19.92 21.35
CA SER A 1 -6.01 18.68 20.94
C SER A 1 -5.92 18.54 19.43
N CYS A 2 -5.95 17.32 18.92
CA CYS A 2 -5.96 17.04 17.49
C CYS A 2 -7.40 17.21 16.99
N GLY A 3 -7.68 18.21 16.15
CA GLY A 3 -9.03 18.53 15.67
C GLY A 3 -9.60 17.56 14.62
N GLU A 4 -9.16 16.30 14.59
CA GLU A 4 -9.65 15.32 13.61
C GLU A 4 -10.96 14.69 14.12
N ARG A 5 -12.03 14.75 13.31
CA ARG A 5 -13.31 14.10 13.67
C ARG A 5 -13.06 12.61 13.95
N GLY A 6 -13.40 12.15 15.14
CA GLY A 6 -13.17 10.77 15.59
C GLY A 6 -11.85 10.51 16.31
N ARG A 7 -11.06 11.54 16.66
CA ARG A 7 -9.82 11.43 17.46
C ARG A 7 -9.79 12.40 18.64
N GLU A 8 -10.88 12.45 19.39
CA GLU A 8 -11.06 13.40 20.50
C GLU A 8 -10.12 13.13 21.70
N ASP A 9 -9.58 11.90 21.80
CA ASP A 9 -8.65 11.46 22.85
C ASP A 9 -7.17 11.76 22.55
N TRP A 10 -6.86 12.47 21.46
CA TRP A 10 -5.50 12.69 20.98
C TRP A 10 -4.98 14.09 21.31
N GLN A 11 -3.77 14.13 21.87
CA GLN A 11 -3.00 15.34 22.11
C GLN A 11 -1.60 15.19 21.53
N ALA A 12 -1.16 16.16 20.74
CA ALA A 12 0.21 16.20 20.24
C ALA A 12 0.82 17.57 20.49
N CYS A 13 2.11 17.61 20.83
CA CYS A 13 2.87 18.83 20.91
C CYS A 13 4.23 18.71 20.23
N GLU A 14 4.66 19.78 19.57
CA GLU A 14 6.00 19.93 19.02
C GLU A 14 6.83 20.79 19.97
N LEU A 15 7.98 20.26 20.38
CA LEU A 15 8.92 20.87 21.30
C LEU A 15 10.27 21.04 20.63
N LEU A 16 10.92 22.17 20.87
CA LEU A 16 12.32 22.38 20.52
C LEU A 16 13.13 22.33 21.82
N LEU A 17 13.93 21.28 21.95
CA LEU A 17 14.69 20.97 23.16
C LEU A 17 16.18 21.15 22.94
N GLU A 18 16.90 21.60 23.95
CA GLU A 18 18.35 21.57 23.91
C GLU A 18 18.86 20.12 23.92
N PRO A 19 19.94 19.77 23.23
CA PRO A 19 20.46 18.40 23.15
C PRO A 19 20.74 17.73 24.51
N ARG A 20 20.99 18.54 25.55
CA ARG A 20 21.21 18.11 26.95
C ARG A 20 19.95 17.62 27.67
N VAL A 21 18.75 17.87 27.14
CA VAL A 21 17.51 17.39 27.75
C VAL A 21 17.41 15.88 27.54
N VAL A 22 17.49 15.12 28.62
CA VAL A 22 17.43 13.64 28.62
C VAL A 22 16.06 13.09 29.02
N CYS A 23 15.20 13.94 29.59
CA CYS A 23 13.88 13.55 30.05
C CYS A 23 12.90 14.73 29.98
N LEU A 24 11.65 14.46 29.62
CA LEU A 24 10.50 15.35 29.76
C LEU A 24 9.40 14.66 30.54
N GLU A 25 8.74 15.42 31.40
CA GLU A 25 7.57 14.99 32.17
C GLU A 25 6.34 15.76 31.69
N PHE A 26 5.26 15.04 31.39
CA PHE A 26 4.01 15.60 30.93
C PHE A 26 2.95 15.45 32.02
N VAL A 27 2.28 16.57 32.32
CA VAL A 27 1.16 16.64 33.24
C VAL A 27 -0.07 17.16 32.51
N CYS A 28 -1.09 16.32 32.42
CA CYS A 28 -2.29 16.54 31.61
C CYS A 28 -3.50 16.80 32.51
N CYS A 29 -4.31 17.77 32.11
CA CYS A 29 -5.56 18.11 32.75
C CYS A 29 -6.60 18.54 31.72
N ASN A 30 -7.86 18.55 32.12
CA ASN A 30 -8.92 19.17 31.34
C ASN A 30 -8.68 20.69 31.16
N GLY A 31 -9.38 21.31 30.21
CA GLY A 31 -9.18 22.74 29.89
C GLY A 31 -9.41 23.68 31.08
N GLU A 32 -10.23 23.27 32.05
CA GLU A 32 -10.54 24.01 33.27
C GLU A 32 -9.52 23.78 34.40
N ARG A 33 -8.57 22.84 34.24
CA ARG A 33 -7.59 22.41 35.24
C ARG A 33 -8.20 21.87 36.54
N THR A 34 -9.43 21.38 36.45
CA THR A 34 -10.19 20.85 37.59
C THR A 34 -10.02 19.33 37.72
N HIS A 35 -9.73 18.64 36.61
CA HIS A 35 -9.50 17.19 36.58
C HIS A 35 -8.18 16.90 35.89
N TRP A 36 -7.41 16.00 36.49
CA TRP A 36 -6.06 15.64 36.05
C TRP A 36 -6.03 14.18 35.61
N ASP A 37 -5.40 13.92 34.46
CA ASP A 37 -5.23 12.56 33.93
C ASP A 37 -4.10 11.82 34.67
N ASN A 38 -3.15 12.58 35.22
CA ASN A 38 -2.01 12.10 35.99
C ASN A 38 -1.70 13.07 37.14
N PRO A 39 -0.89 12.69 38.15
CA PRO A 39 -0.67 13.52 39.33
C PRO A 39 -0.30 14.96 38.99
N GLY A 40 -1.07 15.91 39.51
CA GLY A 40 -0.81 17.33 39.35
C GLY A 40 0.56 17.74 39.95
N PRO A 41 1.11 18.89 39.55
CA PRO A 41 2.42 19.34 40.03
C PRO A 41 2.47 19.37 41.57
N GLY A 42 3.44 18.68 42.16
CA GLY A 42 3.63 18.61 43.62
C GLY A 42 2.81 17.54 44.35
N THR A 43 2.06 16.69 43.64
CA THR A 43 1.35 15.55 44.23
C THR A 43 2.10 14.25 43.98
N CYS A 44 2.38 13.48 45.04
CA CYS A 44 2.94 12.13 44.96
C CYS A 44 1.86 11.11 45.31
N SER A 45 1.34 10.41 44.31
CA SER A 45 0.49 9.24 44.51
C SER A 45 1.31 7.99 44.19
N PRO A 46 1.36 6.98 45.07
CA PRO A 46 2.15 5.76 44.82
C PRO A 46 1.61 4.91 43.66
N ASN A 47 0.37 5.16 43.21
CA ASN A 47 -0.32 4.34 42.20
C ASN A 47 -0.51 5.03 40.85
N THR A 48 -0.04 6.26 40.67
CA THR A 48 -0.16 7.00 39.41
C THR A 48 1.15 7.74 39.11
N GLN A 49 1.71 7.53 37.92
CA GLN A 49 2.94 8.18 37.47
C GLN A 49 2.65 9.19 36.36
N ASN A 50 3.48 10.22 36.28
CA ASN A 50 3.43 11.18 35.19
C ASN A 50 3.96 10.55 33.90
N TYR A 51 3.55 11.14 32.79
CA TYR A 51 3.93 10.73 31.44
C TYR A 51 5.38 11.13 31.17
N MET A 52 6.30 10.15 31.12
CA MET A 52 7.74 10.40 30.97
C MET A 52 8.25 10.10 29.56
N LEU A 53 8.97 11.04 28.94
CA LEU A 53 9.68 10.88 27.67
C LEU A 53 11.18 10.96 27.89
N HIS A 54 11.90 9.87 27.63
CA HIS A 54 13.34 9.80 27.76
C HIS A 54 14.03 9.92 26.40
N PHE A 55 15.18 10.60 26.37
CA PHE A 55 15.95 10.85 25.16
C PHE A 55 17.39 10.32 25.29
N CYS A 56 17.91 9.69 24.24
CA CYS A 56 19.33 9.39 24.15
C CYS A 56 20.16 10.66 23.85
N ALA A 57 21.31 10.81 24.52
CA ALA A 57 22.21 11.95 24.38
C ALA A 57 22.97 12.01 23.03
N SER A 58 22.88 10.96 22.21
CA SER A 58 23.58 10.88 20.93
C SER A 58 22.63 10.45 19.81
N GLY A 59 22.42 11.33 18.84
CA GLY A 59 21.68 11.01 17.63
C GLY A 59 22.17 11.90 16.50
N LYS A 60 22.91 11.32 15.55
CA LYS A 60 23.22 12.00 14.28
C LYS A 60 21.90 12.28 13.56
N ARG A 61 21.73 13.52 13.10
CA ARG A 61 20.63 13.91 12.22
C ARG A 61 20.75 13.15 10.90
N GLU A 62 19.74 12.41 10.51
CA GLU A 62 19.50 12.15 9.08
C GLU A 62 18.72 13.35 8.55
N GLU A 63 19.31 14.10 7.61
CA GLU A 63 18.56 15.07 6.82
C GLU A 63 17.60 14.28 5.91
N SER A 64 16.31 14.36 6.24
CA SER A 64 15.25 13.79 5.43
C SER A 64 14.94 14.77 4.29
N GLU A 65 15.32 14.42 3.06
CA GLU A 65 14.86 15.10 1.82
C GLU A 65 13.34 14.93 1.58
N ILE A 66 12.64 14.15 2.41
CA ILE A 66 11.20 13.91 2.30
C ILE A 66 10.45 15.17 2.79
N PRO A 67 9.44 15.65 2.06
CA PRO A 67 8.59 16.75 2.51
C PRO A 67 8.02 16.49 3.91
N ASP A 68 7.82 17.53 4.72
CA ASP A 68 7.12 17.40 6.00
C ASP A 68 5.63 17.13 5.72
N LEU A 69 5.28 15.85 5.66
CA LEU A 69 3.93 15.34 5.41
C LEU A 69 3.12 15.15 6.69
N MET A 70 3.55 15.75 7.81
CA MET A 70 2.68 15.84 8.99
C MET A 70 1.37 16.53 8.60
N PRO A 71 0.20 15.99 9.02
CA PRO A 71 -1.08 16.63 8.72
C PRO A 71 -1.09 18.09 9.18
N THR A 72 -1.57 19.04 8.37
CA THR A 72 -1.55 20.48 8.74
C THR A 72 -2.26 20.75 10.09
N ARG A 73 -3.29 19.97 10.41
CA ARG A 73 -4.01 19.98 11.71
C ARG A 73 -3.19 19.46 12.91
N ALA A 74 -2.15 18.66 12.66
CA ALA A 74 -1.17 18.23 13.66
C ALA A 74 -0.25 19.39 14.10
N ARG A 75 -0.12 20.44 13.27
CA ARG A 75 0.73 21.62 13.54
C ARG A 75 0.12 22.61 14.53
N ILE A 76 -1.06 22.34 15.11
CA ILE A 76 -1.72 23.21 16.12
C ILE A 76 -1.05 23.11 17.51
N ALA A 77 0.08 22.40 17.62
CA ALA A 77 0.89 22.40 18.80
C ALA A 77 1.55 23.76 19.06
N SER A 78 1.33 24.32 20.25
CA SER A 78 2.04 25.49 20.75
C SER A 78 3.55 25.33 20.57
N ARG A 79 4.20 26.18 19.76
CA ARG A 79 5.67 26.24 19.69
C ARG A 79 6.21 26.78 21.02
N ASN A 80 6.52 25.88 21.94
CA ASN A 80 7.15 26.22 23.21
C ASN A 80 8.64 25.89 23.12
N VAL A 81 9.49 26.90 23.27
CA VAL A 81 10.93 26.71 23.47
C VAL A 81 11.15 26.47 24.96
N LEU A 82 11.44 25.24 25.34
CA LEU A 82 11.77 24.86 26.72
C LEU A 82 13.29 24.77 26.87
N GLY A 83 13.88 25.58 27.75
CA GLY A 83 15.34 25.56 27.99
C GLY A 83 15.97 26.89 28.45
N ARG A 84 15.33 28.04 28.25
CA ARG A 84 15.77 29.30 28.87
C ARG A 84 15.25 29.43 30.29
N GLN A 85 15.85 28.72 31.25
CA GLN A 85 15.95 29.32 32.57
C GLN A 85 16.83 30.57 32.40
N ARG A 86 16.23 31.75 32.59
CA ARG A 86 17.03 32.93 32.91
C ARG A 86 17.56 32.67 34.30
N ASP A 87 18.78 32.15 34.38
CA ASP A 87 19.60 32.28 35.58
C ASP A 87 19.74 33.79 35.81
N THR A 88 18.88 34.33 36.64
CA THR A 88 19.13 35.60 37.30
C THR A 88 20.33 35.37 38.20
N GLU A 89 21.43 36.07 37.91
CA GLU A 89 22.70 36.16 38.67
C GLU A 89 23.87 35.28 38.20
N ALA A 90 24.51 35.66 37.07
CA ALA A 90 25.99 35.66 36.95
C ALA A 90 26.44 36.49 35.72
N PRO A 91 27.55 37.26 35.81
CA PRO A 91 27.99 38.12 34.72
C PRO A 91 28.64 37.32 33.59
N ALA A 92 28.38 37.78 32.37
CA ALA A 92 28.77 37.19 31.10
C ALA A 92 30.29 36.90 30.99
N ARG A 93 30.64 35.61 30.87
CA ARG A 93 31.77 35.18 30.05
C ARG A 93 31.19 34.61 28.76
N ALA A 94 31.30 35.37 27.69
CA ALA A 94 30.96 34.93 26.34
C ALA A 94 31.97 33.87 25.87
N SER A 95 31.63 32.60 26.01
CA SER A 95 32.22 31.54 25.18
C SER A 95 31.57 31.62 23.78
N LYS A 96 32.42 31.72 22.76
CA LYS A 96 32.03 31.57 21.34
C LYS A 96 31.77 30.10 21.02
N GLU A 97 30.81 29.48 21.67
CA GLU A 97 30.28 28.20 21.21
C GLU A 97 29.03 28.51 20.38
N ASN A 98 29.03 28.08 19.11
CA ASN A 98 27.80 28.06 18.33
C ASN A 98 26.79 27.22 19.13
N PRO A 99 25.63 27.76 19.52
CA PRO A 99 24.66 26.99 20.29
C PRO A 99 24.28 25.76 19.48
N GLU A 100 24.40 24.58 20.08
CA GLU A 100 24.01 23.34 19.40
C GLU A 100 22.56 23.45 18.93
N PRO A 101 22.24 22.96 17.72
CA PRO A 101 20.91 23.11 17.15
C PRO A 101 19.88 22.40 18.05
N LEU A 102 18.75 23.06 18.30
CA LEU A 102 17.65 22.50 19.07
C LEU A 102 17.14 21.20 18.41
N ARG A 103 16.94 20.18 19.24
CA ARG A 103 16.29 18.91 18.90
C ARG A 103 14.79 19.15 18.78
N ARG A 104 14.24 18.92 17.58
CA ARG A 104 12.79 18.87 17.37
C ARG A 104 12.28 17.53 17.90
N VAL A 105 11.34 17.59 18.83
CA VAL A 105 10.64 16.44 19.40
C VAL A 105 9.15 16.66 19.19
N VAL A 106 8.46 15.63 18.73
CA VAL A 106 7.00 15.60 18.79
C VAL A 106 6.61 14.53 19.79
N ALA A 107 5.80 14.95 20.77
CA ALA A 107 5.24 14.08 21.79
C ALA A 107 3.76 13.91 21.50
N VAL A 108 3.32 12.65 21.44
CA VAL A 108 1.93 12.29 21.18
C VAL A 108 1.41 11.52 22.38
N LEU A 109 0.32 11.99 22.97
CA LEU A 109 -0.44 11.33 24.02
C LEU A 109 -1.80 10.93 23.46
N ALA A 110 -2.12 9.65 23.50
CA ALA A 110 -3.42 9.13 23.11
C ALA A 110 -3.82 7.99 24.01
N SER A 111 -5.06 8.00 24.52
CA SER A 111 -5.60 6.93 25.36
C SER A 111 -4.66 6.52 26.54
N GLY A 112 -3.99 7.51 27.16
CA GLY A 112 -3.05 7.27 28.26
C GLY A 112 -1.70 6.66 27.85
N GLN A 113 -1.38 6.64 26.55
CA GLN A 113 -0.08 6.20 26.03
C GLN A 113 0.68 7.36 25.41
N LEU A 114 1.94 7.51 25.82
CA LEU A 114 2.84 8.55 25.37
C LEU A 114 3.89 7.98 24.43
N ALA A 115 4.11 8.60 23.28
CA ALA A 115 5.12 8.18 22.31
C ALA A 115 6.06 9.30 21.89
N THR A 116 7.36 8.97 21.80
CA THR A 116 8.34 9.75 21.03
C THR A 116 8.23 9.42 19.55
N LEU A 117 8.54 10.42 18.74
CA LEU A 117 8.65 10.28 17.30
C LEU A 117 10.12 10.12 16.83
N ASP A 118 10.80 9.08 17.29
CA ASP A 118 12.18 8.79 16.87
C ASP A 118 12.24 7.96 15.58
N GLY A 119 13.04 8.40 14.62
CA GLY A 119 13.27 7.68 13.37
C GLY A 119 12.54 8.28 12.16
N PRO A 120 13.02 8.01 10.94
CA PRO A 120 12.49 8.59 9.72
C PRO A 120 11.12 8.01 9.35
N PRO A 121 10.28 8.75 8.59
CA PRO A 121 9.00 8.25 8.13
C PRO A 121 9.17 7.11 7.12
N CYS A 122 8.14 6.28 7.02
CA CYS A 122 7.99 5.26 5.98
C CYS A 122 6.71 5.47 5.18
N LEU A 123 6.67 4.92 3.97
CA LEU A 123 5.44 4.76 3.21
C LEU A 123 5.02 3.30 3.30
N LEU A 124 3.83 3.03 3.84
CA LEU A 124 3.22 1.70 3.85
C LEU A 124 2.18 1.63 2.74
N ILE A 125 2.39 0.74 1.79
CA ILE A 125 1.44 0.38 0.73
C ILE A 125 0.98 -1.05 1.02
N THR A 126 -0.31 -1.27 1.17
CA THR A 126 -0.81 -2.57 1.68
C THR A 126 -2.06 -2.98 0.95
N ASP A 127 -2.16 -4.26 0.58
CA ASP A 127 -3.46 -4.85 0.28
C ASP A 127 -4.36 -4.85 1.51
N LEU A 128 -5.67 -5.03 1.30
CA LEU A 128 -6.67 -5.05 2.36
C LEU A 128 -7.04 -6.46 2.78
N ASP A 129 -7.58 -7.28 1.90
CA ASP A 129 -8.29 -8.50 2.27
C ASP A 129 -7.30 -9.64 2.49
N GLY A 130 -7.18 -10.15 3.71
CA GLY A 130 -6.15 -11.14 4.05
C GLY A 130 -4.79 -10.52 4.37
N THR A 131 -4.59 -9.23 4.07
CA THR A 131 -3.35 -8.49 4.36
C THR A 131 -3.54 -7.45 5.47
N PHE A 132 -4.31 -6.38 5.29
CA PHE A 132 -4.57 -5.42 6.39
C PHE A 132 -5.73 -5.88 7.28
N LEU A 133 -6.70 -6.56 6.69
CA LEU A 133 -7.93 -7.07 7.28
C LEU A 133 -7.85 -8.60 7.42
N GLY A 134 -8.66 -9.15 8.31
CA GLY A 134 -8.78 -10.60 8.55
C GLY A 134 -8.57 -10.99 10.01
N ASN A 135 -7.85 -10.17 10.78
CA ASN A 135 -7.67 -10.34 12.22
C ASN A 135 -7.91 -9.02 12.96
N ASP A 136 -9.02 -8.94 13.71
CA ASP A 136 -9.44 -7.71 14.39
C ASP A 136 -8.46 -7.26 15.50
N HIS A 137 -7.78 -8.20 16.16
CA HIS A 137 -6.79 -7.88 17.19
C HIS A 137 -5.55 -7.19 16.58
N TYR A 138 -4.97 -7.79 15.54
CA TYR A 138 -3.82 -7.19 14.86
C TYR A 138 -4.17 -5.91 14.12
N LEU A 139 -5.38 -5.84 13.54
CA LEU A 139 -5.89 -4.61 12.94
C LEU A 139 -5.97 -3.48 13.99
N TRP A 140 -6.48 -3.77 15.18
CA TRP A 140 -6.50 -2.80 16.27
C TRP A 140 -5.09 -2.36 16.67
N LEU A 141 -4.16 -3.30 16.84
CA LEU A 141 -2.78 -3.03 17.26
C LEU A 141 -2.03 -2.18 16.23
N LEU A 142 -2.13 -2.53 14.94
CA LEU A 142 -1.55 -1.75 13.84
C LEU A 142 -2.13 -0.35 13.78
N LYS A 143 -3.46 -0.20 13.88
CA LYS A 143 -4.10 1.13 13.94
C LYS A 143 -3.60 1.96 15.13
N ASN A 144 -3.45 1.34 16.30
CA ASN A 144 -2.96 2.03 17.49
C ASN A 144 -1.52 2.54 17.27
N HIS A 145 -0.59 1.68 16.85
CA HIS A 145 0.80 2.06 16.56
C HIS A 145 0.90 3.09 15.44
N TRP A 146 0.15 2.89 14.36
CA TRP A 146 0.14 3.79 13.21
C TRP A 146 -0.29 5.19 13.61
N ASN A 147 -1.39 5.28 14.36
CA ASN A 147 -1.93 6.54 14.84
C ASN A 147 -1.02 7.18 15.88
N LEU A 148 -0.43 6.39 16.79
CA LEU A 148 0.39 6.87 17.90
C LEU A 148 1.74 7.41 17.45
N LYS A 149 2.31 6.83 16.38
CA LYS A 149 3.69 7.11 15.96
C LYS A 149 3.83 7.49 14.50
N HIS A 150 3.44 6.59 13.61
CA HIS A 150 3.78 6.70 12.19
C HIS A 150 3.14 7.92 11.53
N LEU A 151 1.85 8.14 11.77
CA LEU A 151 1.12 9.32 11.29
C LEU A 151 1.84 10.61 11.66
N TRP A 152 2.27 10.71 12.91
CA TRP A 152 2.89 11.92 13.41
C TRP A 152 4.33 12.09 12.94
N ARG A 153 5.06 11.04 12.55
CA ARG A 153 6.42 11.15 11.97
C ARG A 153 6.41 11.63 10.51
N GLY A 154 5.22 11.76 9.92
CA GLY A 154 5.04 12.02 8.50
C GLY A 154 5.00 10.74 7.64
N SER A 155 4.87 9.56 8.27
CA SER A 155 4.68 8.30 7.52
C SER A 155 3.34 8.33 6.81
N GLN A 156 3.28 7.73 5.62
CA GLN A 156 2.09 7.73 4.78
C GLN A 156 1.54 6.31 4.63
N LEU A 157 0.21 6.21 4.58
CA LEU A 157 -0.52 4.97 4.40
C LEU A 157 -1.23 5.01 3.06
N VAL A 158 -1.08 3.94 2.27
CA VAL A 158 -1.76 3.75 0.99
C VAL A 158 -2.38 2.37 0.99
N TYR A 159 -3.68 2.30 0.75
CA TYR A 159 -4.34 1.02 0.52
C TYR A 159 -4.25 0.67 -0.95
N ASN A 160 -3.88 -0.55 -1.29
CA ASN A 160 -3.72 -1.05 -2.65
C ASN A 160 -4.50 -2.35 -2.86
N THR A 161 -5.78 -2.20 -3.19
CA THR A 161 -6.77 -3.28 -3.14
C THR A 161 -7.43 -3.54 -4.50
N GLY A 162 -7.93 -4.75 -4.68
CA GLY A 162 -8.81 -5.10 -5.79
C GLY A 162 -10.25 -4.62 -5.64
N ARG A 163 -10.63 -4.01 -4.51
CA ARG A 163 -11.98 -3.43 -4.31
C ARG A 163 -12.19 -2.19 -5.17
N ASN A 164 -13.43 -1.95 -5.59
CA ASN A 164 -13.87 -0.67 -6.13
C ASN A 164 -14.04 0.37 -5.00
N LEU A 165 -14.29 1.64 -5.36
CA LEU A 165 -14.43 2.73 -4.39
C LEU A 165 -15.53 2.52 -3.35
N LYS A 166 -16.69 2.01 -3.77
CA LYS A 166 -17.84 1.80 -2.90
C LYS A 166 -17.53 0.74 -1.84
N ASP A 167 -17.01 -0.40 -2.26
CA ASP A 167 -16.65 -1.51 -1.38
C ASP A 167 -15.48 -1.16 -0.46
N PHE A 168 -14.52 -0.37 -0.95
CA PHE A 168 -13.45 0.19 -0.15
C PHE A 168 -13.98 1.12 0.94
N LEU A 169 -14.83 2.10 0.60
CA LEU A 169 -15.35 3.06 1.58
C LEU A 169 -16.25 2.40 2.62
N ASN A 170 -17.07 1.43 2.22
CA ASN A 170 -17.91 0.69 3.17
C ASN A 170 -17.05 -0.07 4.20
N VAL A 171 -16.05 -0.83 3.75
CA VAL A 171 -15.17 -1.54 4.70
C VAL A 171 -14.31 -0.58 5.50
N ALA A 172 -13.89 0.55 4.92
CA ALA A 172 -13.11 1.56 5.60
C ALA A 172 -13.85 2.20 6.76
N GLY A 173 -15.14 2.50 6.63
CA GLY A 173 -15.90 3.02 7.76
C GLY A 173 -16.35 1.93 8.74
N GLU A 174 -16.74 0.74 8.27
CA GLU A 174 -17.08 -0.40 9.15
C GLU A 174 -15.90 -0.77 10.08
N LYS A 175 -14.70 -0.92 9.51
CA LYS A 175 -13.48 -1.29 10.25
C LYS A 175 -12.74 -0.09 10.84
N GLN A 176 -13.28 1.13 10.68
CA GLN A 176 -12.71 2.38 11.17
C GLN A 176 -11.24 2.53 10.76
N LEU A 177 -10.97 2.38 9.47
CA LEU A 177 -9.64 2.44 8.90
C LEU A 177 -9.07 3.87 8.97
N PRO A 178 -7.77 4.03 9.28
CA PRO A 178 -7.11 5.32 9.19
C PRO A 178 -7.25 5.91 7.79
N ARG A 179 -7.44 7.23 7.71
CA ARG A 179 -7.46 7.95 6.44
C ARG A 179 -6.14 7.72 5.71
N PRO A 180 -6.16 7.22 4.47
CA PRO A 180 -4.95 7.04 3.70
C PRO A 180 -4.52 8.37 3.04
N ALA A 181 -3.27 8.43 2.61
CA ALA A 181 -2.79 9.45 1.69
C ALA A 181 -3.46 9.26 0.31
N TYR A 182 -3.47 8.02 -0.16
CA TYR A 182 -4.13 7.57 -1.38
C TYR A 182 -4.76 6.19 -1.20
N ALA A 183 -5.83 5.92 -1.92
CA ALA A 183 -6.35 4.57 -2.12
C ALA A 183 -6.16 4.18 -3.59
N ILE A 184 -5.36 3.14 -3.83
CA ILE A 184 -5.20 2.46 -5.10
C ILE A 184 -6.23 1.34 -5.16
N LEU A 185 -7.17 1.43 -6.10
CA LEU A 185 -8.35 0.59 -6.23
C LEU A 185 -8.38 -0.11 -7.59
N GLY A 186 -9.26 -1.10 -7.74
CA GLY A 186 -9.43 -1.82 -9.00
C GLY A 186 -8.14 -2.52 -9.49
N VAL A 187 -7.29 -2.98 -8.57
CA VAL A 187 -5.97 -3.58 -8.90
C VAL A 187 -5.06 -2.57 -9.61
N GLY A 188 -5.05 -1.33 -9.15
CA GLY A 188 -4.18 -0.28 -9.69
C GLY A 188 -4.74 0.45 -10.89
N THR A 189 -6.04 0.41 -11.14
CA THR A 189 -6.68 1.17 -12.22
C THR A 189 -7.24 2.50 -11.76
N GLU A 190 -7.50 2.65 -10.47
CA GLU A 190 -8.06 3.88 -9.92
C GLU A 190 -7.21 4.34 -8.73
N ILE A 191 -6.93 5.64 -8.65
CA ILE A 191 -6.15 6.22 -7.55
C ILE A 191 -6.94 7.39 -7.00
N TYR A 192 -7.35 7.29 -5.74
CA TYR A 192 -8.14 8.30 -5.06
C TYR A 192 -7.34 8.99 -3.97
N SER A 193 -7.43 10.32 -3.92
CA SER A 193 -7.08 11.09 -2.73
C SER A 193 -8.35 11.51 -1.99
N PHE A 194 -8.20 11.84 -0.71
CA PHE A 194 -9.34 12.22 0.13
C PHE A 194 -9.05 13.55 0.80
N PRO A 195 -9.31 14.70 0.18
CA PRO A 195 -9.18 16.02 0.82
C PRO A 195 -10.37 16.34 1.73
N ASP A 196 -10.19 17.32 2.62
CA ASP A 196 -11.27 17.77 3.54
C ASP A 196 -12.38 18.53 2.80
N ALA A 197 -12.04 19.16 1.67
CA ALA A 197 -13.01 19.89 0.85
C ALA A 197 -13.61 18.95 -0.21
N PRO A 198 -14.94 18.96 -0.41
CA PRO A 198 -15.56 18.21 -1.49
C PRO A 198 -15.15 18.77 -2.86
N SER A 199 -14.96 17.92 -3.86
CA SER A 199 -14.86 18.32 -5.26
C SER A 199 -16.26 18.65 -5.81
N PRO A 200 -16.32 19.48 -6.85
CA PRO A 200 -17.49 19.46 -7.73
C PRO A 200 -17.58 18.07 -8.36
N LEU A 201 -18.65 17.34 -8.04
CA LEU A 201 -19.00 16.11 -8.77
C LEU A 201 -19.42 16.48 -10.19
N ASP A 202 -19.07 15.66 -11.18
CA ASP A 202 -19.60 15.86 -12.52
C ASP A 202 -21.12 15.55 -12.56
N ALA A 203 -21.81 16.02 -13.61
CA ALA A 203 -23.26 15.85 -13.70
C ALA A 203 -23.70 14.37 -13.85
N ALA A 204 -22.84 13.52 -14.43
CA ALA A 204 -23.11 12.09 -14.59
C ALA A 204 -22.94 11.36 -13.25
N GLU A 205 -21.80 11.55 -12.57
CA GLU A 205 -21.50 11.10 -11.22
C GLU A 205 -22.55 11.59 -10.22
N ALA A 206 -23.04 12.83 -10.33
CA ALA A 206 -24.07 13.36 -9.44
C ALA A 206 -25.43 12.67 -9.62
N SER A 207 -25.84 12.42 -10.87
CA SER A 207 -27.08 11.70 -11.18
C SER A 207 -27.00 10.23 -10.77
N GLU A 208 -25.84 9.60 -10.95
CA GLU A 208 -25.61 8.20 -10.58
C GLU A 208 -25.47 8.04 -9.08
N PHE A 209 -24.85 9.01 -8.37
CA PHE A 209 -24.86 9.04 -6.91
C PHE A 209 -26.28 9.16 -6.35
N GLN A 210 -27.21 9.85 -7.03
CA GLN A 210 -28.61 9.86 -6.59
C GLN A 210 -29.29 8.49 -6.74
N ALA A 211 -28.97 7.73 -7.80
CA ALA A 211 -29.47 6.37 -7.99
C ALA A 211 -28.86 5.39 -6.98
N GLU A 212 -27.55 5.50 -6.71
CA GLU A 212 -26.86 4.69 -5.69
C GLU A 212 -27.23 5.08 -4.26
N ALA A 213 -27.45 6.37 -3.98
CA ALA A 213 -27.93 6.84 -2.68
C ALA A 213 -29.33 6.28 -2.35
N ALA A 214 -30.10 5.85 -3.36
CA ALA A 214 -31.37 5.16 -3.17
C ALA A 214 -31.21 3.66 -2.84
N GLU A 215 -30.10 3.01 -3.24
CA GLU A 215 -29.83 1.58 -2.97
C GLU A 215 -28.87 1.34 -1.80
N CYS A 216 -27.98 2.29 -1.50
CA CYS A 216 -26.99 2.22 -0.44
C CYS A 216 -26.55 3.64 -0.06
N VAL A 217 -27.29 4.31 0.84
CA VAL A 217 -26.60 5.20 1.78
C VAL A 217 -25.69 4.28 2.57
N GLY A 218 -24.40 4.21 2.24
CA GLY A 218 -23.46 3.37 2.97
C GLY A 218 -23.63 3.66 4.46
N SER A 219 -24.12 2.69 5.21
CA SER A 219 -24.43 2.84 6.63
C SER A 219 -23.17 3.11 7.47
N SER A 220 -21.99 3.03 6.86
CA SER A 220 -20.69 3.13 7.52
C SER A 220 -19.61 3.65 6.55
N TRP A 221 -19.79 4.80 5.91
CA TRP A 221 -18.66 5.50 5.28
C TRP A 221 -17.77 6.13 6.35
N PRO A 222 -16.44 6.18 6.15
CA PRO A 222 -15.53 6.68 7.17
C PRO A 222 -15.73 8.18 7.38
N ALA A 223 -15.52 8.66 8.61
CA ALA A 223 -15.70 10.06 8.95
C ALA A 223 -14.83 11.03 8.10
N TRP A 224 -13.72 10.54 7.55
CA TRP A 224 -12.82 11.29 6.67
C TRP A 224 -13.26 11.32 5.19
N CYS A 225 -14.29 10.56 4.81
CA CYS A 225 -14.95 10.62 3.51
C CYS A 225 -16.47 10.50 3.72
N PRO A 226 -17.15 11.57 4.17
CA PRO A 226 -18.58 11.50 4.48
C PRO A 226 -19.48 11.43 3.25
N SER A 227 -18.94 11.69 2.05
CA SER A 227 -19.67 11.62 0.78
C SER A 227 -18.72 11.42 -0.40
N ARG A 228 -19.26 10.99 -1.55
CA ARG A 228 -18.48 10.68 -2.77
C ARG A 228 -17.65 11.86 -3.27
N ALA A 229 -18.13 13.08 -3.03
CA ALA A 229 -17.43 14.32 -3.37
C ALA A 229 -16.09 14.48 -2.61
N HIS A 230 -15.84 13.72 -1.55
CA HIS A 230 -14.56 13.72 -0.84
C HIS A 230 -13.58 12.67 -1.36
N ALA A 231 -13.96 11.85 -2.34
CA ALA A 231 -13.07 10.91 -3.01
C ALA A 231 -12.70 11.48 -4.39
N HIS A 232 -11.47 11.94 -4.54
CA HIS A 232 -11.00 12.63 -5.75
C HIS A 232 -10.14 11.67 -6.56
N PHE A 233 -10.62 11.29 -7.75
CA PHE A 233 -9.84 10.50 -8.69
C PHE A 233 -8.67 11.36 -9.19
N ASP A 234 -7.44 10.88 -9.03
CA ASP A 234 -6.25 11.51 -9.57
C ASP A 234 -6.30 11.57 -11.11
N GLU A 235 -6.53 12.77 -11.65
CA GLU A 235 -6.62 13.03 -13.09
C GLU A 235 -5.29 12.79 -13.82
N THR A 236 -4.15 12.93 -13.14
CA THR A 236 -2.84 12.66 -13.76
C THR A 236 -2.61 11.16 -13.93
N TRP A 237 -3.12 10.32 -13.03
CA TRP A 237 -3.16 8.88 -13.21
C TRP A 237 -4.19 8.46 -14.26
N LYS A 238 -5.40 9.02 -14.18
CA LYS A 238 -6.49 8.73 -15.12
C LYS A 238 -6.06 9.00 -16.57
N SER A 239 -5.44 10.14 -16.85
CA SER A 239 -4.92 10.45 -18.19
C SER A 239 -3.82 9.51 -18.68
N ARG A 240 -3.10 8.81 -17.78
CA ARG A 240 -2.12 7.78 -18.17
C ARG A 240 -2.78 6.50 -18.65
N ILE A 241 -3.91 6.10 -18.06
CA ILE A 241 -4.59 4.84 -18.40
C ILE A 241 -5.71 5.01 -19.43
N GLU A 242 -6.25 6.23 -19.54
CA GLU A 242 -7.34 6.55 -20.46
C GLU A 242 -6.92 6.28 -21.92
N GLY A 243 -7.83 5.69 -22.69
CA GLY A 243 -7.57 5.28 -24.08
C GLY A 243 -6.79 3.97 -24.24
N GLN A 244 -6.21 3.40 -23.19
CA GLN A 244 -5.51 2.10 -23.27
C GLN A 244 -6.43 0.89 -23.12
N PHE A 245 -7.67 1.10 -22.64
CA PHE A 245 -8.59 0.03 -22.29
C PHE A 245 -10.03 0.41 -22.61
N ASP A 246 -10.69 -0.39 -23.46
CA ASP A 246 -12.14 -0.33 -23.67
C ASP A 246 -12.78 -1.53 -23.00
N ARG A 247 -13.33 -1.32 -21.80
CA ARG A 247 -13.97 -2.40 -21.04
C ARG A 247 -15.08 -3.08 -21.82
N ARG A 248 -15.93 -2.31 -22.53
CA ARG A 248 -17.11 -2.88 -23.22
C ARG A 248 -16.68 -3.77 -24.37
N ALA A 249 -15.66 -3.36 -25.12
CA ALA A 249 -15.08 -4.19 -26.17
C ALA A 249 -14.48 -5.48 -25.59
N VAL A 250 -13.67 -5.38 -24.53
CA VAL A 250 -13.04 -6.56 -23.90
C VAL A 250 -14.09 -7.49 -23.28
N GLU A 251 -15.13 -6.96 -22.65
CA GLU A 251 -16.24 -7.75 -22.09
C GLU A 251 -17.00 -8.49 -23.20
N HIS A 252 -17.24 -7.84 -24.33
CA HIS A 252 -17.84 -8.48 -25.50
C HIS A 252 -16.94 -9.60 -26.05
N GLU A 253 -15.64 -9.37 -26.17
CA GLU A 253 -14.66 -10.37 -26.61
C GLU A 253 -14.63 -11.59 -25.68
N VAL A 254 -14.56 -11.37 -24.36
CA VAL A 254 -14.59 -12.44 -23.34
C VAL A 254 -15.88 -13.24 -23.45
N LYS A 255 -17.05 -12.59 -23.49
CA LYS A 255 -18.34 -13.29 -23.61
C LYS A 255 -18.48 -14.07 -24.92
N ALA A 256 -17.87 -13.60 -26.00
CA ALA A 256 -17.90 -14.27 -27.30
C ALA A 256 -16.93 -15.45 -27.43
N THR A 257 -15.89 -15.54 -26.58
CA THR A 257 -14.77 -16.49 -26.74
C THR A 257 -14.57 -17.43 -25.55
N MET A 258 -14.78 -16.97 -24.32
CA MET A 258 -14.49 -17.69 -23.08
C MET A 258 -15.73 -18.38 -22.50
N ALA A 259 -16.14 -19.50 -23.12
CA ALA A 259 -17.23 -20.33 -22.60
C ALA A 259 -16.93 -20.81 -21.16
N GLY A 260 -17.96 -20.84 -20.31
CA GLY A 260 -17.83 -21.32 -18.92
C GLY A 260 -17.13 -20.34 -17.97
N CYS A 261 -16.80 -19.13 -18.43
CA CYS A 261 -16.24 -18.07 -17.59
C CYS A 261 -17.34 -17.06 -17.21
N HIS A 262 -17.17 -16.41 -16.05
CA HIS A 262 -18.13 -15.42 -15.54
C HIS A 262 -17.48 -14.05 -15.44
N VAL A 263 -18.04 -13.06 -16.13
CA VAL A 263 -17.62 -11.66 -15.96
C VAL A 263 -18.15 -11.15 -14.63
N ASN A 264 -17.26 -10.56 -13.82
CA ASN A 264 -17.57 -9.98 -12.52
C ASN A 264 -17.59 -8.44 -12.59
N GLY A 265 -18.25 -7.83 -11.61
CA GLY A 265 -18.37 -6.38 -11.50
C GLY A 265 -19.18 -5.75 -12.64
N ASN A 266 -19.09 -4.44 -12.78
CA ASN A 266 -19.77 -3.71 -13.85
C ASN A 266 -18.91 -2.55 -14.35
N ALA A 267 -19.26 -2.02 -15.52
CA ALA A 267 -18.48 -0.95 -16.16
C ALA A 267 -18.50 0.38 -15.41
N PHE A 268 -19.42 0.54 -14.46
CA PHE A 268 -19.54 1.74 -13.66
C PHE A 268 -18.55 1.73 -12.49
N HIS A 269 -18.43 0.61 -11.76
CA HIS A 269 -17.51 0.48 -10.63
C HIS A 269 -16.07 0.13 -11.01
N ASP A 270 -15.86 -0.43 -12.19
CA ASP A 270 -14.55 -0.88 -12.65
C ASP A 270 -14.36 -0.46 -14.13
N PRO A 271 -14.38 0.84 -14.46
CA PRO A 271 -14.39 1.32 -15.86
C PRO A 271 -13.13 0.94 -16.64
N TYR A 272 -12.01 0.77 -15.95
CA TYR A 272 -10.70 0.44 -16.52
C TYR A 272 -10.23 -0.97 -16.13
N ARG A 273 -11.12 -1.85 -15.67
CA ARG A 273 -10.79 -3.23 -15.31
C ARG A 273 -11.87 -4.15 -15.83
N LEU A 274 -11.52 -5.39 -16.18
CA LEU A 274 -12.50 -6.46 -16.34
C LEU A 274 -12.04 -7.67 -15.54
N SER A 275 -12.79 -8.01 -14.49
CA SER A 275 -12.53 -9.22 -13.70
C SER A 275 -13.35 -10.38 -14.23
N VAL A 276 -12.74 -11.54 -14.39
CA VAL A 276 -13.37 -12.74 -14.95
C VAL A 276 -13.06 -13.94 -14.07
N SER A 277 -14.09 -14.65 -13.61
CA SER A 277 -13.92 -15.95 -12.96
C SER A 277 -13.71 -17.02 -14.04
N VAL A 278 -12.56 -17.67 -14.01
CA VAL A 278 -12.11 -18.66 -15.00
C VAL A 278 -11.87 -20.01 -14.30
N PRO A 279 -12.35 -21.14 -14.84
CA PRO A 279 -12.05 -22.45 -14.29
C PRO A 279 -10.53 -22.74 -14.28
N LEU A 280 -10.03 -23.36 -13.22
CA LEU A 280 -8.61 -23.65 -13.06
C LEU A 280 -8.05 -24.54 -14.20
N ASP A 281 -8.81 -25.53 -14.65
CA ASP A 281 -8.42 -26.41 -15.76
C ASP A 281 -8.17 -25.63 -17.06
N LEU A 282 -8.97 -24.57 -17.30
CA LEU A 282 -8.83 -23.71 -18.47
C LEU A 282 -7.56 -22.86 -18.39
N VAL A 283 -7.23 -22.36 -17.19
CA VAL A 283 -5.95 -21.67 -16.93
C VAL A 283 -4.77 -22.61 -17.17
N HIS A 284 -4.82 -23.84 -16.65
CA HIS A 284 -3.75 -24.84 -16.85
C HIS A 284 -3.58 -25.20 -18.33
N ALA A 285 -4.68 -25.43 -19.05
CA ALA A 285 -4.65 -25.72 -20.47
C ALA A 285 -4.01 -24.57 -21.28
N ALA A 286 -4.34 -23.31 -20.96
CA ALA A 286 -3.75 -22.13 -21.61
C ALA A 286 -2.25 -21.99 -21.32
N LEU A 287 -1.81 -22.25 -20.09
CA LEU A 287 -0.38 -22.20 -19.74
C LEU A 287 0.44 -23.32 -20.39
N HIS A 288 -0.18 -24.42 -20.83
CA HIS A 288 0.48 -25.52 -21.54
C HIS A 288 0.46 -25.38 -23.06
N MET A 289 -0.28 -24.40 -23.60
CA MET A 289 -0.17 -24.05 -25.01
C MET A 289 1.16 -23.34 -25.32
N PRO A 290 1.70 -23.53 -26.54
CA PRO A 290 2.85 -22.76 -26.99
C PRO A 290 2.51 -21.25 -27.03
N PRO A 291 3.52 -20.37 -26.87
CA PRO A 291 3.32 -18.92 -26.96
C PRO A 291 2.65 -18.51 -28.27
N SER A 292 1.73 -17.55 -28.22
CA SER A 292 1.09 -17.04 -29.42
C SER A 292 2.11 -16.29 -30.29
N THR A 293 2.29 -16.71 -31.54
CA THR A 293 3.32 -16.19 -32.46
C THR A 293 2.93 -14.89 -33.18
N SER A 294 1.92 -14.16 -32.72
CA SER A 294 1.41 -12.97 -33.42
C SER A 294 1.24 -11.76 -32.50
N ASP A 295 2.14 -10.79 -32.64
CA ASP A 295 2.01 -9.41 -32.13
C ASP A 295 1.08 -8.54 -32.99
N SER A 296 0.43 -9.12 -34.00
CA SER A 296 -0.53 -8.37 -34.80
C SER A 296 -1.77 -8.07 -33.95
N GLU A 297 -2.18 -6.80 -33.91
CA GLU A 297 -3.43 -6.28 -33.35
C GLU A 297 -4.71 -7.04 -33.80
N THR A 298 -4.57 -8.04 -34.66
CA THR A 298 -5.57 -9.04 -35.07
C THR A 298 -5.67 -10.24 -34.12
N GLY A 299 -5.50 -10.02 -32.80
CA GLY A 299 -5.69 -11.00 -31.72
C GLY A 299 -7.00 -11.83 -31.70
N PRO A 300 -8.10 -11.45 -32.40
CA PRO A 300 -9.29 -12.30 -32.51
C PRO A 300 -9.31 -13.24 -33.73
N ALA A 301 -8.46 -13.03 -34.75
CA ALA A 301 -8.60 -13.73 -36.04
C ALA A 301 -8.26 -15.23 -35.96
N VAL A 302 -7.47 -15.65 -34.97
CA VAL A 302 -7.16 -17.06 -34.71
C VAL A 302 -8.27 -17.72 -33.87
N ALA A 303 -8.83 -17.01 -32.88
CA ALA A 303 -9.93 -17.51 -32.04
C ALA A 303 -11.26 -17.64 -32.81
N CYS A 304 -11.57 -16.71 -33.71
CA CYS A 304 -12.76 -16.79 -34.58
C CYS A 304 -12.74 -18.01 -35.53
N LYS A 305 -11.57 -18.51 -35.93
CA LYS A 305 -11.47 -19.70 -36.82
C LYS A 305 -11.79 -21.02 -36.12
N ALA A 306 -11.76 -21.06 -34.79
CA ALA A 306 -11.99 -22.26 -33.99
C ALA A 306 -13.43 -22.36 -33.42
N GLN A 307 -14.33 -21.44 -33.80
CA GLN A 307 -15.75 -21.53 -33.41
C GLN A 307 -16.46 -22.67 -34.15
N GLN A 308 -17.03 -23.63 -33.42
CA GLN A 308 -18.00 -24.57 -34.00
C GLN A 308 -19.38 -23.91 -34.05
N ASN A 309 -19.91 -23.68 -35.25
CA ASN A 309 -21.25 -23.10 -35.47
C ASN A 309 -21.49 -21.74 -34.77
N GLY A 310 -20.43 -20.92 -34.60
CA GLY A 310 -20.53 -19.61 -33.95
C GLY A 310 -20.68 -19.64 -32.42
N ARG A 311 -20.51 -20.80 -31.77
CA ARG A 311 -20.50 -20.92 -30.31
C ARG A 311 -19.07 -21.00 -29.77
N PRO A 312 -18.79 -20.36 -28.62
CA PRO A 312 -17.49 -20.52 -27.95
C PRO A 312 -17.33 -21.97 -27.46
N THR A 313 -16.11 -22.49 -27.60
CA THR A 313 -15.70 -23.83 -27.16
C THR A 313 -14.58 -23.71 -26.12
N GLU A 314 -14.25 -24.81 -25.43
CA GLU A 314 -13.10 -24.84 -24.54
C GLU A 314 -11.80 -24.47 -25.28
N ALA A 315 -11.61 -24.96 -26.51
CA ALA A 315 -10.44 -24.65 -27.33
C ALA A 315 -10.33 -23.15 -27.68
N THR A 316 -11.46 -22.48 -27.98
CA THR A 316 -11.45 -21.02 -28.22
C THR A 316 -11.14 -20.26 -26.95
N ALA A 317 -11.65 -20.70 -25.80
CA ALA A 317 -11.41 -20.08 -24.51
C ALA A 317 -9.93 -20.22 -24.09
N VAL A 318 -9.35 -21.39 -24.26
CA VAL A 318 -7.92 -21.66 -23.99
C VAL A 318 -7.02 -20.82 -24.90
N ALA A 319 -7.32 -20.75 -26.20
CA ALA A 319 -6.53 -19.96 -27.15
C ALA A 319 -6.61 -18.45 -26.87
N TYR A 320 -7.80 -17.95 -26.52
CA TYR A 320 -7.98 -16.54 -26.17
C TYR A 320 -7.36 -16.19 -24.81
N LEU A 321 -7.48 -17.06 -23.80
CA LEU A 321 -6.80 -16.87 -22.54
C LEU A 321 -5.27 -16.84 -22.73
N ARG A 322 -4.74 -17.71 -23.61
CA ARG A 322 -3.32 -17.69 -23.97
C ARG A 322 -2.90 -16.37 -24.62
N SER A 323 -3.69 -15.85 -25.56
CA SER A 323 -3.37 -14.57 -26.20
C SER A 323 -3.49 -13.37 -25.26
N LEU A 324 -4.39 -13.43 -24.26
CA LEU A 324 -4.44 -12.43 -23.19
C LEU A 324 -3.18 -12.47 -22.33
N ILE A 325 -2.74 -13.66 -21.91
CA ILE A 325 -1.53 -13.84 -21.10
C ILE A 325 -0.28 -13.34 -21.84
N ASP A 326 -0.20 -13.57 -23.15
CA ASP A 326 0.90 -13.14 -24.00
C ASP A 326 0.76 -11.68 -24.49
N SER A 327 -0.31 -10.97 -24.11
CA SER A 327 -0.63 -9.66 -24.66
C SER A 327 0.42 -8.59 -24.31
N HIS A 328 0.87 -7.86 -25.35
CA HIS A 328 1.67 -6.64 -25.21
C HIS A 328 0.83 -5.35 -25.21
N SER A 329 -0.49 -5.43 -25.09
CA SER A 329 -1.37 -4.24 -24.99
C SER A 329 -2.24 -4.21 -23.74
N LYS A 330 -2.37 -5.34 -23.03
CA LYS A 330 -3.13 -5.47 -21.80
C LYS A 330 -2.25 -6.06 -20.71
N LYS A 331 -2.57 -5.76 -19.46
CA LYS A 331 -1.93 -6.38 -18.29
C LYS A 331 -2.90 -7.36 -17.67
N ILE A 332 -2.39 -8.52 -17.25
CA ILE A 332 -3.18 -9.60 -16.67
C ILE A 332 -2.69 -9.87 -15.26
N CYS A 333 -3.62 -9.89 -14.31
CA CYS A 333 -3.38 -10.34 -12.93
C CYS A 333 -4.26 -11.56 -12.64
N VAL A 334 -3.71 -12.54 -11.93
CA VAL A 334 -4.42 -13.78 -11.58
C VAL A 334 -4.37 -13.95 -10.06
N SER A 335 -5.50 -14.29 -9.46
CA SER A 335 -5.57 -14.62 -8.03
C SER A 335 -6.65 -15.66 -7.73
N GLY A 336 -6.66 -16.16 -6.49
CA GLY A 336 -7.72 -16.99 -5.95
C GLY A 336 -7.35 -18.47 -5.82
N GLY A 337 -8.22 -19.24 -5.18
CA GLY A 337 -7.97 -20.64 -4.82
C GLY A 337 -9.09 -21.60 -5.23
N GLY A 338 -8.84 -22.90 -5.09
CA GLY A 338 -9.79 -23.96 -5.45
C GLY A 338 -9.91 -24.16 -6.97
N ASP A 339 -11.13 -24.47 -7.44
CA ASP A 339 -11.40 -24.83 -8.84
C ASP A 339 -11.55 -23.62 -9.78
N TRP A 340 -11.48 -22.39 -9.24
CA TRP A 340 -11.66 -21.15 -9.99
C TRP A 340 -10.52 -20.16 -9.73
N ARG A 341 -10.27 -19.28 -10.69
CA ARG A 341 -9.35 -18.14 -10.58
C ARG A 341 -10.02 -16.86 -11.01
N TYR A 342 -9.67 -15.77 -10.35
CA TYR A 342 -10.00 -14.42 -10.80
C TYR A 342 -8.91 -13.95 -11.76
N LEU A 343 -9.32 -13.60 -12.98
CA LEU A 343 -8.49 -13.02 -14.01
C LEU A 343 -8.87 -11.55 -14.16
N ASP A 344 -8.00 -10.66 -13.71
CA ASP A 344 -8.16 -9.22 -13.90
C ASP A 344 -7.43 -8.77 -15.16
N ILE A 345 -8.20 -8.29 -16.14
CA ILE A 345 -7.70 -7.71 -17.38
C ILE A 345 -7.68 -6.20 -17.23
N LEU A 346 -6.49 -5.62 -17.38
CA LEU A 346 -6.20 -4.22 -17.06
C LEU A 346 -5.54 -3.49 -18.24
N PRO A 347 -5.60 -2.15 -18.27
CA PRO A 347 -4.75 -1.32 -19.10
C PRO A 347 -3.28 -1.68 -18.90
N ARG A 348 -2.51 -1.50 -19.96
CA ARG A 348 -1.05 -1.72 -19.99
C ARG A 348 -0.31 -0.95 -18.89
N ALA A 349 -0.72 0.28 -18.58
CA ALA A 349 -0.16 1.08 -17.49
C ALA A 349 -0.70 0.72 -16.09
N GLY A 350 -1.78 -0.07 -15.97
CA GLY A 350 -2.38 -0.45 -14.68
C GLY A 350 -1.55 -1.44 -13.85
N GLY A 351 -2.18 -2.00 -12.81
CA GLY A 351 -1.55 -2.94 -11.88
C GLY A 351 -1.01 -2.26 -10.62
N LYS A 352 -0.89 -3.04 -9.55
CA LYS A 352 -0.59 -2.56 -8.20
C LYS A 352 0.76 -1.84 -8.12
N LEU A 353 1.80 -2.31 -8.79
CA LEU A 353 3.15 -1.75 -8.77
C LEU A 353 3.22 -0.40 -9.47
N ASN A 354 2.68 -0.31 -10.68
CA ASN A 354 2.73 0.94 -11.44
C ASN A 354 2.00 2.06 -10.70
N ALA A 355 0.82 1.75 -10.13
CA ALA A 355 0.09 2.68 -9.28
C ALA A 355 0.86 3.01 -7.99
N SER A 356 1.54 2.03 -7.38
CA SER A 356 2.36 2.23 -6.19
C SER A 356 3.55 3.17 -6.48
N LEU A 357 4.27 2.94 -7.58
CA LEU A 357 5.39 3.78 -8.02
C LEU A 357 4.94 5.21 -8.31
N PHE A 358 3.77 5.37 -8.94
CA PHE A 358 3.17 6.69 -9.15
C PHE A 358 2.90 7.41 -7.82
N VAL A 359 2.26 6.74 -6.85
CA VAL A 359 1.97 7.34 -5.54
C VAL A 359 3.24 7.62 -4.73
N MET A 360 4.26 6.76 -4.81
CA MET A 360 5.58 7.00 -4.21
C MET A 360 6.21 8.29 -4.72
N GLU A 361 6.15 8.53 -6.04
CA GLU A 361 6.64 9.76 -6.68
C GLU A 361 5.87 10.99 -6.19
N GLN A 362 4.53 10.92 -6.17
CA GLN A 362 3.68 12.03 -5.69
C GLN A 362 3.96 12.39 -4.23
N LEU A 363 4.22 11.39 -3.39
CA LEU A 363 4.51 11.58 -1.96
C LEU A 363 5.99 11.87 -1.67
N GLY A 364 6.89 11.75 -2.66
CA GLY A 364 8.32 11.96 -2.48
C GLY A 364 9.03 10.90 -1.63
N PHE A 365 8.52 9.67 -1.58
CA PHE A 365 9.15 8.56 -0.84
C PHE A 365 10.12 7.77 -1.73
N LYS A 366 11.32 7.52 -1.20
CA LYS A 366 12.30 6.60 -1.81
C LYS A 366 11.84 5.16 -1.61
N LYS A 367 12.11 4.28 -2.58
CA LYS A 367 11.79 2.83 -2.52
C LYS A 367 12.32 2.15 -1.26
N SER A 368 13.54 2.52 -0.83
CA SER A 368 14.17 2.01 0.41
C SER A 368 13.48 2.47 1.70
N ARG A 369 12.46 3.32 1.62
CA ARG A 369 11.59 3.79 2.71
C ARG A 369 10.13 3.37 2.49
N THR A 370 9.87 2.56 1.48
CA THR A 370 8.54 2.07 1.12
C THR A 370 8.43 0.60 1.44
N ILE A 371 7.40 0.25 2.21
CA ILE A 371 7.02 -1.12 2.52
C ILE A 371 5.78 -1.46 1.69
N VAL A 372 5.82 -2.58 0.98
CA VAL A 372 4.64 -3.21 0.36
C VAL A 372 4.25 -4.44 1.16
N ALA A 373 2.95 -4.65 1.37
CA ALA A 373 2.41 -5.83 2.05
C ALA A 373 1.29 -6.46 1.23
N GLY A 374 1.30 -7.79 1.11
CA GLY A 374 0.31 -8.56 0.34
C GLY A 374 0.26 -10.03 0.75
N ASP A 375 -0.77 -10.73 0.29
CA ASP A 375 -1.06 -12.13 0.62
C ASP A 375 -1.34 -13.02 -0.61
N SER A 376 -1.71 -12.47 -1.77
CA SER A 376 -2.22 -13.29 -2.88
C SER A 376 -1.59 -12.98 -4.25
N GLY A 377 -2.04 -13.69 -5.29
CA GLY A 377 -1.47 -13.60 -6.64
C GLY A 377 -1.62 -12.22 -7.29
N ASN A 378 -2.66 -11.46 -6.92
CA ASN A 378 -2.82 -10.09 -7.41
C ASN A 378 -1.81 -9.11 -6.79
N ASP A 379 -1.09 -9.52 -5.75
CA ASP A 379 -0.03 -8.75 -5.11
C ASP A 379 1.35 -9.03 -5.70
N ILE A 380 1.54 -10.10 -6.47
CA ILE A 380 2.86 -10.50 -7.00
C ILE A 380 3.57 -9.33 -7.70
N ASP A 381 2.84 -8.59 -8.53
CA ASP A 381 3.39 -7.42 -9.22
C ASP A 381 3.86 -6.35 -8.23
N MET A 382 3.23 -6.19 -7.07
CA MET A 382 3.61 -5.19 -6.08
C MET A 382 4.98 -5.51 -5.44
N PHE A 383 5.41 -6.78 -5.48
CA PHE A 383 6.73 -7.26 -5.01
C PHE A 383 7.78 -7.34 -6.12
N CYS A 384 7.55 -6.68 -7.24
CA CYS A 384 8.41 -6.78 -8.41
C CYS A 384 9.33 -5.55 -8.57
N ASP A 385 9.89 -5.07 -7.46
CA ASP A 385 10.93 -4.04 -7.47
C ASP A 385 11.99 -4.36 -6.41
N PRO A 386 13.28 -4.50 -6.77
CA PRO A 386 14.32 -4.96 -5.86
C PRO A 386 14.61 -3.98 -4.72
N ASP A 387 14.31 -2.69 -4.92
CA ASP A 387 14.63 -1.62 -3.97
C ASP A 387 13.49 -1.32 -2.98
N ILE A 388 12.29 -1.87 -3.23
CA ILE A 388 11.14 -1.77 -2.34
C ILE A 388 11.29 -2.82 -1.22
N LEU A 389 10.79 -2.54 -0.02
CA LEU A 389 10.78 -3.50 1.09
C LEU A 389 9.47 -4.30 1.07
N GLY A 390 9.52 -5.62 1.13
CA GLY A 390 8.35 -6.48 1.02
C GLY A 390 7.96 -7.16 2.33
N VAL A 391 6.67 -7.28 2.60
CA VAL A 391 6.11 -8.06 3.70
C VAL A 391 5.13 -9.09 3.15
N CYS A 392 5.52 -10.36 3.20
CA CYS A 392 4.63 -11.47 2.91
C CYS A 392 3.99 -11.93 4.22
N VAL A 393 2.69 -11.68 4.40
CA VAL A 393 1.96 -12.05 5.63
C VAL A 393 1.91 -13.57 5.80
N ARG A 394 1.81 -14.08 7.03
CA ARG A 394 1.89 -15.53 7.27
C ARG A 394 0.77 -16.31 6.55
N ASN A 395 -0.44 -15.75 6.46
CA ASN A 395 -1.58 -16.36 5.77
C ASN A 395 -1.54 -16.17 4.24
N ALA A 396 -0.41 -15.80 3.66
CA ALA A 396 -0.27 -15.65 2.22
C ALA A 396 -0.62 -16.95 1.48
N GLN A 397 -1.31 -16.80 0.35
CA GLN A 397 -1.66 -17.86 -0.55
C GLN A 397 -0.40 -18.46 -1.21
N PRO A 398 -0.44 -19.75 -1.60
CA PRO A 398 0.74 -20.44 -2.13
C PRO A 398 1.37 -19.76 -3.35
N GLU A 399 0.57 -19.09 -4.18
CA GLU A 399 1.02 -18.35 -5.36
C GLU A 399 2.04 -17.24 -5.04
N LEU A 400 1.74 -16.36 -4.08
CA LEU A 400 2.67 -15.31 -3.66
C LEU A 400 3.88 -15.90 -2.94
N LEU A 401 3.63 -16.86 -2.04
CA LEU A 401 4.70 -17.50 -1.26
C LEU A 401 5.72 -18.21 -2.16
N ASN A 402 5.24 -19.03 -3.10
CA ASN A 402 6.08 -19.75 -4.05
C ASN A 402 6.86 -18.79 -4.96
N PHE A 403 6.21 -17.72 -5.43
CA PHE A 403 6.87 -16.66 -6.19
C PHE A 403 8.07 -16.12 -5.42
N LEU A 404 7.87 -15.60 -4.21
CA LEU A 404 8.94 -14.99 -3.41
C LEU A 404 10.04 -15.99 -3.01
N GLN A 405 9.66 -17.19 -2.55
CA GLN A 405 10.62 -18.22 -2.14
C GLN A 405 11.50 -18.72 -3.29
N SER A 406 10.97 -18.78 -4.52
CA SER A 406 11.75 -19.20 -5.69
C SER A 406 12.96 -18.30 -5.99
N PHE A 407 12.91 -17.05 -5.51
CA PHE A 407 13.98 -16.07 -5.64
C PHE A 407 14.86 -15.96 -4.39
N HIS A 408 14.31 -16.08 -3.18
CA HIS A 408 15.10 -16.02 -1.93
C HIS A 408 15.83 -17.33 -1.58
N GLY A 409 15.36 -18.48 -2.08
CA GLY A 409 16.03 -19.78 -1.88
C GLY A 409 17.37 -19.92 -2.61
N ARG A 410 17.69 -19.02 -3.54
CA ARG A 410 18.99 -18.94 -4.23
C ARG A 410 19.91 -17.96 -3.50
N GLY A 411 20.41 -18.37 -2.35
CA GLY A 411 21.31 -17.55 -1.53
C GLY A 411 22.63 -17.18 -2.24
N SER A 412 22.99 -15.91 -2.15
CA SER A 412 24.36 -15.36 -2.08
C SER A 412 25.41 -15.74 -3.15
N ALA A 413 25.90 -14.68 -3.82
CA ALA A 413 27.25 -14.48 -4.35
C ALA A 413 27.57 -14.80 -5.83
N THR A 414 28.03 -13.74 -6.51
CA THR A 414 28.90 -13.67 -7.70
C THR A 414 28.31 -14.11 -9.04
N ASP A 415 28.90 -13.59 -10.12
CA ASP A 415 28.55 -13.75 -11.54
C ASP A 415 28.28 -15.20 -12.02
N ALA A 416 28.57 -16.20 -11.18
CA ALA A 416 28.08 -17.57 -11.32
C ALA A 416 26.54 -17.69 -11.24
N ALA A 417 25.82 -16.80 -10.56
CA ALA A 417 24.35 -16.77 -10.58
C ALA A 417 23.81 -16.37 -11.97
N ARG A 418 24.55 -15.52 -12.70
CA ARG A 418 24.26 -15.14 -14.09
C ARG A 418 24.56 -16.30 -15.05
N ALA A 419 25.70 -16.98 -14.86
CA ALA A 419 26.10 -18.14 -15.65
C ALA A 419 25.30 -19.42 -15.33
N ALA A 420 24.81 -19.61 -14.10
CA ALA A 420 23.92 -20.71 -13.72
C ALA A 420 22.48 -20.47 -14.19
N GLY A 421 22.04 -19.20 -14.25
CA GLY A 421 20.84 -18.82 -14.98
C GLY A 421 20.94 -19.14 -16.47
N GLU A 422 22.14 -19.00 -17.06
CA GLU A 422 22.43 -19.41 -18.44
C GLU A 422 22.57 -20.93 -18.61
N ALA A 423 23.25 -21.66 -17.71
CA ALA A 423 23.41 -23.12 -17.77
C ALA A 423 22.11 -23.91 -17.45
N MET A 424 21.19 -23.31 -16.69
CA MET A 424 19.82 -23.81 -16.53
C MET A 424 18.99 -23.70 -17.84
N LEU A 425 19.52 -23.10 -18.93
CA LEU A 425 18.87 -23.15 -20.26
C LEU A 425 18.87 -24.57 -20.84
N ASP A 426 19.92 -25.34 -20.59
CA ASP A 426 20.11 -26.66 -21.20
C ASP A 426 19.46 -27.77 -20.37
N GLU A 427 19.49 -27.68 -19.03
CA GLU A 427 18.81 -28.65 -18.15
C GLU A 427 17.28 -28.49 -18.09
N LEU A 428 16.74 -27.33 -18.49
CA LEU A 428 15.28 -27.08 -18.60
C LEU A 428 14.60 -27.84 -19.77
N THR A 429 15.33 -28.65 -20.53
CA THR A 429 14.77 -29.55 -21.56
C THR A 429 14.44 -30.95 -21.03
N ASN A 430 14.89 -31.33 -19.83
CA ASN A 430 14.65 -32.67 -19.28
C ASN A 430 13.51 -32.70 -18.24
N ALA A 431 12.31 -32.96 -18.76
CA ALA A 431 11.16 -33.64 -18.15
C ALA A 431 11.09 -33.74 -16.61
N GLN A 432 10.69 -32.67 -15.90
CA GLN A 432 9.70 -32.78 -14.78
C GLN A 432 9.27 -31.48 -14.07
N ALA A 433 9.79 -30.28 -14.37
CA ALA A 433 9.28 -29.05 -13.76
C ALA A 433 9.13 -27.93 -14.79
N ARG A 434 7.88 -27.46 -14.98
CA ARG A 434 7.51 -26.33 -15.84
C ARG A 434 7.61 -25.04 -15.03
N HIS A 435 8.22 -23.99 -15.58
CA HIS A 435 7.82 -22.54 -15.62
C HIS A 435 9.02 -21.69 -16.12
N GLY A 436 8.73 -20.69 -16.95
CA GLY A 436 9.62 -20.08 -17.94
C GLY A 436 10.60 -18.98 -17.48
N ARG A 437 11.50 -18.62 -18.40
CA ARG A 437 12.76 -17.87 -18.26
C ARG A 437 12.68 -16.41 -18.75
N VAL A 438 13.60 -15.55 -18.25
CA VAL A 438 13.77 -14.12 -18.59
C VAL A 438 15.25 -13.79 -18.91
N THR A 439 15.51 -13.08 -20.02
CA THR A 439 16.74 -12.28 -20.29
C THR A 439 16.40 -11.12 -21.25
N VAL A 440 16.97 -9.92 -21.05
CA VAL A 440 16.75 -8.71 -21.88
C VAL A 440 18.04 -8.00 -22.26
N ASP A 441 18.03 -7.41 -23.46
CA ASP A 441 19.06 -6.61 -24.14
C ASP A 441 18.77 -5.08 -24.07
N ALA A 442 19.81 -4.29 -24.32
CA ALA A 442 20.06 -2.91 -23.91
C ALA A 442 19.29 -1.78 -24.64
N HIS A 443 18.23 -2.07 -25.40
CA HIS A 443 17.45 -1.03 -26.11
C HIS A 443 16.07 -0.71 -25.49
N GLU A 444 15.71 -1.32 -24.34
CA GLU A 444 14.41 -1.16 -23.65
C GLU A 444 14.41 -0.14 -22.49
N ARG A 445 14.77 1.13 -22.72
CA ARG A 445 14.85 2.14 -21.63
C ARG A 445 13.80 3.25 -21.62
N ASP A 446 12.97 3.36 -22.65
CA ASP A 446 11.96 4.42 -22.74
C ASP A 446 10.55 3.83 -22.85
N PHE A 447 9.64 4.30 -22.00
CA PHE A 447 8.18 4.15 -22.11
C PHE A 447 7.56 2.83 -21.58
N LEU A 448 7.41 2.75 -20.25
CA LEU A 448 6.87 1.61 -19.49
C LEU A 448 5.47 1.18 -19.93
N ALA A 449 5.40 0.10 -20.73
CA ALA A 449 4.16 -0.52 -21.18
C ALA A 449 4.48 -1.98 -21.79
N PRO A 450 3.61 -3.05 -21.80
CA PRO A 450 3.37 -4.09 -20.79
C PRO A 450 4.28 -5.35 -21.03
N ALA A 451 5.54 -5.12 -21.36
CA ALA A 451 6.58 -6.15 -21.36
C ALA A 451 7.02 -6.49 -19.91
N HIS A 452 6.23 -6.04 -18.94
CA HIS A 452 6.62 -5.87 -17.54
C HIS A 452 6.76 -7.21 -16.82
N LEU A 453 6.08 -8.26 -17.24
CA LEU A 453 6.26 -9.58 -16.61
C LEU A 453 7.56 -10.30 -17.02
N ARG A 454 8.36 -9.72 -17.93
CA ARG A 454 9.62 -10.34 -18.38
C ARG A 454 10.87 -9.68 -17.81
N THR A 455 10.81 -8.64 -16.98
CA THR A 455 12.03 -7.98 -16.41
C THR A 455 11.85 -7.40 -15.02
N LEU A 456 10.81 -7.82 -14.31
CA LEU A 456 10.68 -7.45 -12.92
C LEU A 456 11.63 -8.30 -12.07
N GLN A 457 12.55 -7.62 -11.37
CA GLN A 457 13.30 -8.28 -10.33
C GLN A 457 12.46 -8.29 -9.07
N PRO A 458 12.34 -9.44 -8.40
CA PRO A 458 11.62 -9.54 -7.14
C PRO A 458 12.25 -8.60 -6.12
N THR A 459 11.45 -8.15 -5.17
CA THR A 459 11.92 -7.48 -3.97
C THR A 459 13.01 -8.32 -3.30
N MET A 460 14.19 -7.72 -3.13
CA MET A 460 15.34 -8.40 -2.55
C MET A 460 15.25 -8.50 -1.02
N HIS A 461 14.44 -7.63 -0.42
CA HIS A 461 14.29 -7.50 1.02
C HIS A 461 12.87 -7.84 1.43
N VAL A 462 12.62 -9.13 1.68
CA VAL A 462 11.30 -9.62 2.11
C VAL A 462 11.33 -10.10 3.56
N CYS A 463 10.40 -9.59 4.35
CA CYS A 463 9.99 -10.14 5.62
C CYS A 463 8.92 -11.21 5.36
N PHE A 464 9.26 -12.48 5.60
CA PHE A 464 8.27 -13.54 5.72
C PHE A 464 7.74 -13.51 7.15
N ALA A 465 6.53 -12.97 7.31
CA ALA A 465 5.97 -12.69 8.62
C ALA A 465 5.67 -13.96 9.40
N THR A 466 5.73 -13.84 10.72
CA THR A 466 5.28 -14.86 11.68
C THR A 466 3.80 -14.72 12.02
N HIS A 467 3.19 -13.58 11.68
CA HIS A 467 1.79 -13.29 11.97
C HIS A 467 0.96 -13.04 10.70
N ASP A 468 -0.33 -13.32 10.82
CA ASP A 468 -1.31 -13.13 9.76
C ASP A 468 -1.73 -11.67 9.65
N CYS A 469 -2.20 -11.30 8.46
CA CYS A 469 -2.84 -10.02 8.18
C CYS A 469 -2.01 -8.83 8.74
N ALA A 470 -2.66 -7.88 9.41
CA ALA A 470 -2.02 -6.69 9.98
C ALA A 470 -0.88 -7.03 10.97
N GLY A 471 -0.86 -8.23 11.52
CA GLY A 471 0.23 -8.72 12.37
C GLY A 471 1.51 -8.89 11.56
N GLY A 472 1.42 -9.35 10.31
CA GLY A 472 2.59 -9.43 9.44
C GLY A 472 3.15 -8.07 9.05
N ILE A 473 2.29 -7.05 8.92
CA ILE A 473 2.74 -5.66 8.70
C ILE A 473 3.52 -5.16 9.92
N LEU A 474 3.06 -5.47 11.13
CA LEU A 474 3.77 -5.16 12.38
C LEU A 474 5.13 -5.88 12.45
N ASP A 475 5.19 -7.16 12.08
CA ASP A 475 6.46 -7.91 11.94
C ASP A 475 7.41 -7.20 10.95
N GLY A 476 6.89 -6.72 9.83
CA GLY A 476 7.65 -5.97 8.84
C GLY A 476 8.21 -4.64 9.36
N LEU A 477 7.40 -3.87 10.09
CA LEU A 477 7.83 -2.61 10.72
C LEU A 477 8.96 -2.84 11.74
N LEU A 478 8.90 -3.96 12.48
CA LEU A 478 9.98 -4.41 13.37
C LEU A 478 11.22 -4.86 12.59
N PHE A 479 11.05 -5.74 11.61
CA PHE A 479 12.12 -6.34 10.81
C PHE A 479 12.96 -5.29 10.07
N PHE A 480 12.29 -4.32 9.45
CA PHE A 480 12.95 -3.20 8.75
C PHE A 480 13.32 -2.03 9.68
N LYS A 481 13.08 -2.17 10.99
CA LYS A 481 13.47 -1.20 12.04
C LYS A 481 12.80 0.17 11.92
N PHE A 482 11.59 0.24 11.37
CA PHE A 482 10.77 1.46 11.37
C PHE A 482 10.06 1.71 12.70
N ASP A 483 9.72 0.65 13.45
CA ASP A 483 9.21 0.76 14.81
C ASP A 483 9.75 -0.38 15.68
N LYS A 484 10.60 -0.03 16.66
CA LYS A 484 11.21 -0.98 17.62
C LYS A 484 10.39 -1.16 18.90
N THR A 485 9.26 -0.46 18.99
CA THR A 485 8.44 -0.42 20.21
C THR A 485 7.18 -1.25 20.10
N ILE A 486 6.93 -1.84 18.93
CA ILE A 486 5.92 -2.87 18.76
C ILE A 486 6.29 -4.01 19.73
N PRO A 487 5.38 -4.42 20.62
CA PRO A 487 5.66 -5.48 21.59
C PRO A 487 5.91 -6.80 20.87
N ASP A 488 6.63 -7.72 21.50
CA ASP A 488 6.66 -9.12 21.04
C ASP A 488 5.22 -9.66 21.09
N MET A 489 4.71 -10.04 19.92
CA MET A 489 3.31 -10.42 19.67
C MET A 489 3.04 -11.91 19.88
#